data_AF-A0A1X2HYR4-F1
#
_entry.id   AF-A0A1X2HYR4-F1
#
_cell.length_a   1.000
_cell.length_b   1.000
_cell.length_c   1.000
_cell.angle_alpha   90.00
_cell.angle_beta   90.00
_cell.angle_gamma   90.00
#
_symmetry.space_group_name_H-M   'P 1'
#
loop_
_entity.id
_entity.type
_entity.pdbx_description
1 polymer ?
#
loop_
_entity_poly.entity_id
_entity_poly.type
_entity_poly.pdbx_seq_one_letter_code
_entity_poly.pdbx_strand_id
1 'polypeptide(L)'
;MMMSTSMSPLSMLFFLVSFLWTASLVAAQGFDVTIDYGQPMLPESAQAHEKANFMFGDCIPTVYKEVYDVTDGAARLPAICSQYELEWCQGNVLDQKFELQVASKPITVNEEYAKSFVCIPKP
;
A
#
# COMPACT_ATOMS: atom_id res chain seq x y z
N MET A 1 5.41 -61.24 15.05
CA MET A 1 6.31 -60.22 14.47
C MET A 1 5.78 -58.86 14.86
N MET A 2 6.44 -58.15 15.77
CA MET A 2 6.10 -56.77 16.12
C MET A 2 7.27 -55.88 15.66
N MET A 3 7.04 -55.11 14.59
CA MET A 3 7.99 -54.09 14.11
C MET A 3 7.90 -52.89 15.05
N SER A 4 8.96 -52.67 15.84
CA SER A 4 9.15 -51.42 16.56
C SER A 4 9.72 -50.39 15.60
N THR A 5 8.93 -49.38 15.25
CA THR A 5 9.38 -48.19 14.51
C THR A 5 10.07 -47.22 15.48
N SER A 6 11.39 -47.39 15.63
CA SER A 6 12.25 -46.40 16.28
C SER A 6 12.37 -45.17 15.38
N MET A 7 11.55 -44.14 15.61
CA MET A 7 11.69 -42.84 14.94
C MET A 7 12.89 -42.10 15.54
N SER A 8 13.92 -41.85 14.71
CA SER A 8 15.13 -41.13 15.13
C SER A 8 14.84 -39.65 15.46
N PRO A 9 15.32 -39.12 16.59
CA PRO A 9 15.03 -37.75 17.07
C PRO A 9 15.67 -36.63 16.22
N LEU A 10 16.61 -36.96 15.32
CA LEU A 10 17.24 -35.97 14.43
C LEU A 10 16.28 -35.39 13.37
N SER A 11 15.22 -36.12 13.00
CA SER A 11 14.28 -35.67 11.97
C SER A 11 13.44 -34.47 12.44
N MET A 12 13.02 -34.45 13.71
CA MET A 12 12.21 -33.36 14.27
C MET A 12 12.94 -32.01 14.33
N LEU A 13 14.26 -32.02 14.57
CA LEU A 13 15.07 -30.80 14.60
C LEU A 13 15.16 -30.11 13.24
N PHE A 14 15.22 -30.89 12.15
CA PHE A 14 15.26 -30.36 10.79
C PHE A 14 13.94 -29.66 10.41
N PHE A 15 12.80 -30.21 10.84
CA PHE A 15 11.49 -29.59 10.64
C PHE A 15 11.33 -28.28 11.42
N LEU A 16 11.83 -28.21 12.65
CA LEU A 16 11.76 -26.99 13.46
C LEU A 16 12.62 -25.86 12.88
N VAL A 17 13.86 -26.14 12.46
CA VAL A 17 14.75 -25.13 11.88
C VAL A 17 14.22 -24.64 10.53
N SER A 18 13.67 -25.54 9.70
CA SER A 18 13.07 -25.13 8.42
C SER A 18 11.77 -24.32 8.58
N PHE A 19 10.93 -24.63 9.57
CA PHE A 19 9.75 -23.80 9.90
C PHE A 19 10.14 -22.41 10.44
N LEU A 20 11.20 -22.32 11.23
CA LEU A 20 11.69 -21.03 11.75
C LEU A 20 12.27 -20.13 10.64
N TRP A 21 12.89 -20.73 9.61
CA TRP A 21 13.39 -20.00 8.45
C TRP A 21 12.28 -19.52 7.50
N THR A 22 11.20 -20.29 7.33
CA THR A 22 10.06 -19.85 6.51
C THR A 22 9.18 -18.84 7.22
N ALA A 23 9.03 -18.93 8.54
CA ALA A 23 8.22 -17.98 9.32
C ALA A 23 8.86 -16.58 9.45
N SER A 24 10.19 -16.48 9.32
CA SER A 24 10.92 -15.20 9.49
C SER A 24 10.77 -14.24 8.30
N LEU A 25 10.28 -14.71 7.15
CA LEU A 25 10.11 -13.89 5.93
C LEU A 25 8.82 -13.04 5.91
N VAL A 26 7.94 -13.17 6.91
CA VAL A 26 6.65 -12.46 6.95
C VAL A 26 6.67 -11.26 7.91
N ALA A 27 7.76 -11.04 8.64
CA ALA A 27 7.84 -10.04 9.70
C ALA A 27 8.40 -8.69 9.23
N ALA A 28 7.73 -8.02 8.30
CA ALA A 28 7.91 -6.58 8.04
C ALA A 28 6.70 -5.98 7.28
N GLN A 29 5.48 -6.19 7.77
CA GLN A 29 4.31 -5.52 7.20
C GLN A 29 4.22 -4.08 7.75
N GLY A 30 5.14 -3.23 7.31
CA GLY A 30 4.96 -1.77 7.35
C GLY A 30 4.30 -1.35 6.05
N PHE A 31 3.27 -0.50 6.12
CA PHE A 31 2.72 0.11 4.92
C PHE A 31 3.74 1.05 4.27
N ASP A 32 3.80 1.06 2.94
CA ASP A 32 4.80 1.83 2.19
C ASP A 32 4.27 3.19 1.73
N VAL A 33 2.95 3.31 1.54
CA VAL A 33 2.28 4.52 1.10
C VAL A 33 1.13 4.83 2.04
N THR A 34 0.99 6.09 2.38
CA THR A 34 -0.05 6.59 3.28
C THR A 34 -0.71 7.78 2.63
N ILE A 35 -2.03 7.73 2.48
CA ILE A 35 -2.83 8.78 1.85
C ILE A 35 -3.84 9.31 2.87
N ASP A 36 -3.90 10.63 2.97
CA ASP A 36 -4.89 11.34 3.74
C ASP A 36 -5.96 11.85 2.77
N TYR A 37 -7.19 11.40 2.99
CA TYR A 37 -8.38 11.81 2.25
C TYR A 37 -9.20 12.80 3.08
N GLY A 38 -9.83 13.78 2.43
CA GLY A 38 -10.61 14.82 3.09
C GLY A 38 -11.93 15.09 2.36
N GLN A 39 -12.92 15.64 3.07
CA GLN A 39 -14.19 16.05 2.46
C GLN A 39 -14.09 17.48 1.93
N PRO A 40 -14.11 17.72 0.60
CA PRO A 40 -13.94 19.05 0.03
C PRO A 40 -15.09 20.02 0.41
N MET A 41 -16.27 19.48 0.77
CA MET A 41 -17.49 20.27 0.99
C MET A 41 -17.64 20.85 2.40
N LEU A 42 -16.77 20.50 3.35
CA LEU A 42 -16.84 21.00 4.72
C LEU A 42 -15.79 22.09 4.97
N PRO A 43 -16.09 23.12 5.79
CA PRO A 43 -15.08 24.05 6.25
C PRO A 43 -13.98 23.31 6.99
N GLU A 44 -12.72 23.76 6.87
CA GLU A 44 -11.52 23.08 7.38
C GLU A 44 -11.64 22.62 8.85
N SER A 45 -12.30 23.42 9.69
CA SER A 45 -12.55 23.09 11.11
C SER A 45 -13.52 21.91 11.34
N ALA A 46 -14.21 21.46 10.30
CA ALA A 46 -15.20 20.39 10.31
C ALA A 46 -14.91 19.29 9.28
N GLN A 47 -13.79 19.37 8.54
CA GLN A 47 -13.42 18.34 7.57
C GLN A 47 -13.12 17.04 8.32
N ALA A 48 -13.91 16.01 8.01
CA ALA A 48 -13.54 14.66 8.38
C ALA A 48 -12.40 14.22 7.45
N HIS A 49 -11.30 13.80 8.05
CA HIS A 49 -10.19 13.20 7.33
C HIS A 49 -10.18 11.70 7.56
N GLU A 50 -9.91 10.95 6.51
CA GLU A 50 -9.70 9.52 6.58
C GLU A 50 -8.32 9.17 6.04
N LYS A 51 -7.61 8.35 6.80
CA LYS A 51 -6.26 7.91 6.47
C LYS A 51 -6.27 6.47 6.02
N ALA A 52 -5.75 6.18 4.84
CA ALA A 52 -5.59 4.83 4.33
C ALA A 52 -4.13 4.52 4.01
N ASN A 53 -3.76 3.27 4.17
CA ASN A 53 -2.40 2.79 3.97
C ASN A 53 -2.37 1.71 2.90
N PHE A 54 -1.34 1.75 2.07
CA PHE A 54 -1.16 0.93 0.88
C PHE A 54 0.29 0.45 0.77
N MET A 55 0.52 -0.58 -0.02
CA MET A 55 1.85 -1.05 -0.41
C MET A 55 2.27 -0.39 -1.73
N PHE A 56 3.59 -0.38 -2.01
CA PHE A 56 4.03 0.01 -3.34
C PHE A 56 3.48 -0.95 -4.40
N GLY A 57 3.02 -0.39 -5.53
CA GLY A 57 2.36 -1.14 -6.58
C GLY A 57 0.86 -1.38 -6.36
N ASP A 58 0.32 -1.09 -5.18
CA ASP A 58 -1.13 -1.13 -4.97
C ASP A 58 -1.83 -0.08 -5.83
N CYS A 59 -3.06 -0.40 -6.23
CA CYS A 59 -3.92 0.57 -6.87
C CYS A 59 -4.64 1.42 -5.83
N ILE A 60 -4.42 2.73 -5.89
CA ILE A 60 -4.93 3.69 -4.92
C ILE A 60 -6.04 4.51 -5.57
N PRO A 61 -7.26 4.54 -5.00
CA PRO A 61 -8.34 5.35 -5.54
C PRO A 61 -8.11 6.83 -5.24
N THR A 62 -8.54 7.72 -6.15
CA THR A 62 -8.51 9.17 -5.92
C THR A 62 -9.68 9.63 -5.03
N VAL A 63 -10.75 8.84 -4.97
CA VAL A 63 -11.90 9.05 -4.08
C VAL A 63 -12.08 7.82 -3.19
N TYR A 64 -12.03 8.01 -1.87
CA TYR A 64 -12.20 6.97 -0.88
C TYR A 64 -13.62 6.96 -0.32
N LYS A 65 -14.22 5.76 -0.25
CA LYS A 65 -15.62 5.53 0.18
C LYS A 65 -16.64 6.46 -0.49
N GLU A 66 -16.38 6.83 -1.74
CA GLU A 66 -17.26 7.68 -2.57
C GLU A 66 -17.49 9.12 -2.05
N VAL A 67 -16.78 9.55 -0.99
CA VAL A 67 -17.05 10.86 -0.36
C VAL A 67 -15.80 11.61 0.11
N TYR A 68 -14.62 10.98 0.13
CA TYR A 68 -13.37 11.62 0.55
C TYR A 68 -12.38 11.68 -0.61
N ASP A 69 -11.90 12.88 -0.92
CA ASP A 69 -10.97 13.12 -2.01
C ASP A 69 -9.54 13.09 -1.49
N VAL A 70 -8.58 12.77 -2.36
CA VAL A 70 -7.16 12.80 -1.97
C VAL A 70 -6.73 14.24 -1.66
N THR A 71 -6.15 14.43 -0.47
CA THR A 71 -5.67 15.74 -0.02
C THR A 71 -4.16 15.77 0.14
N ASP A 72 -3.62 14.81 0.88
CA ASP A 72 -2.19 14.70 1.17
C ASP A 72 -1.72 13.24 1.10
N GLY A 73 -0.40 13.06 1.07
CA GLY A 73 0.16 11.75 1.29
C GLY A 73 1.66 11.74 1.51
N ALA A 74 2.11 10.60 2.03
CA ALA A 74 3.51 10.29 2.32
C ALA A 74 3.83 8.87 1.84
N ALA A 75 5.11 8.61 1.62
CA ALA A 75 5.61 7.27 1.35
C ALA A 75 6.84 6.98 2.20
N ARG A 76 6.99 5.74 2.66
CA ARG A 76 8.13 5.31 3.50
C ARG A 76 9.48 5.58 2.84
N LEU A 77 9.53 5.48 1.51
CA LEU A 77 10.62 5.92 0.65
C LEU A 77 10.06 6.91 -0.38
N PRO A 78 10.84 7.88 -0.87
CA PRO A 78 10.40 8.73 -1.98
C PRO A 78 9.87 7.88 -3.13
N ALA A 79 8.70 8.23 -3.64
CA ALA A 79 7.97 7.42 -4.61
C ALA A 79 7.46 8.27 -5.77
N ILE A 80 7.39 7.68 -6.96
CA ILE A 80 6.74 8.29 -8.13
C ILE A 80 5.39 7.62 -8.35
N CYS A 81 4.36 8.42 -8.53
CA CYS A 81 2.98 7.97 -8.69
C CYS A 81 2.48 8.28 -10.10
N SER A 82 1.96 7.26 -10.78
CA SER A 82 1.36 7.38 -12.12
C SER A 82 -0.16 7.31 -12.00
N GLN A 83 -0.85 8.22 -12.68
CA GLN A 83 -2.31 8.35 -12.63
C GLN A 83 -2.97 7.57 -13.78
N TYR A 84 -4.18 7.08 -13.55
CA TYR A 84 -4.96 6.29 -14.48
C TYR A 84 -6.34 6.92 -14.72
N GLU A 85 -6.81 6.82 -15.97
CA GLU A 85 -8.11 7.36 -16.39
C GLU A 85 -9.31 6.76 -15.65
N LEU A 86 -9.21 5.48 -15.28
CA LEU A 86 -10.31 4.73 -14.67
C LEU A 86 -9.96 4.28 -13.26
N GLU A 87 -11.00 3.89 -12.51
CA GLU A 87 -10.83 3.26 -11.21
C GLU A 87 -10.05 1.94 -11.34
N TRP A 88 -9.50 1.46 -10.21
CA TRP A 88 -8.79 0.18 -10.15
C TRP A 88 -7.61 0.08 -11.13
N CYS A 89 -7.01 1.23 -11.48
CA CYS A 89 -5.80 1.37 -12.28
C CYS A 89 -5.94 0.75 -13.67
N GLN A 90 -7.12 0.96 -14.25
CA GLN A 90 -7.47 0.55 -15.60
C GLN A 90 -7.43 1.74 -16.57
N GLY A 91 -7.54 1.46 -17.86
CA GLY A 91 -7.50 2.48 -18.92
C GLY A 91 -6.09 2.97 -19.20
N ASN A 92 -5.99 4.16 -19.81
CA ASN A 92 -4.68 4.72 -20.13
C ASN A 92 -3.99 5.28 -18.89
N VAL A 93 -2.66 5.19 -18.88
CA VAL A 93 -1.82 5.92 -17.94
C VAL A 93 -1.74 7.37 -18.41
N LEU A 94 -2.05 8.30 -17.51
CA LEU A 94 -1.94 9.72 -17.76
C LEU A 94 -0.48 10.18 -17.67
N ASP A 95 -0.08 11.12 -18.52
CA ASP A 95 1.29 11.66 -18.53
C ASP A 95 1.63 12.44 -17.24
N GLN A 96 0.61 12.91 -16.52
CA GLN A 96 0.75 13.63 -15.27
C GLN A 96 1.16 12.68 -14.14
N LYS A 97 2.40 12.83 -13.67
CA LYS A 97 2.95 12.12 -12.51
C LYS A 97 3.16 13.07 -11.37
N PHE A 98 3.08 12.56 -10.16
CA PHE A 98 3.47 13.29 -8.95
C PHE A 98 4.38 12.42 -8.09
N GLU A 99 4.99 13.03 -7.08
CA GLU A 99 5.94 12.36 -6.20
C GLU A 99 5.48 12.43 -4.76
N LEU A 100 5.55 11.29 -4.06
CA LEU A 100 5.42 11.25 -2.62
C LEU A 100 6.81 11.32 -1.98
N GLN A 101 6.87 12.02 -0.86
CA GLN A 101 8.07 12.15 -0.04
C GLN A 101 7.85 11.43 1.29
N VAL A 102 8.91 11.30 2.09
CA VAL A 102 8.82 10.71 3.44
C VAL A 102 7.94 11.56 4.36
N ALA A 103 8.00 12.88 4.20
CA ALA A 103 7.07 13.78 4.87
C ALA A 103 5.79 13.94 4.05
N SER A 104 4.64 13.95 4.72
CA SER A 104 3.34 14.18 4.07
C SER A 104 3.30 15.54 3.38
N LYS A 105 2.74 15.57 2.18
CA LYS A 105 2.59 16.79 1.37
C LYS A 105 1.25 16.78 0.63
N PRO A 106 0.74 17.97 0.26
CA PRO A 106 -0.43 18.07 -0.58
C PRO A 106 -0.24 17.36 -1.91
N ILE A 107 -1.23 16.58 -2.30
CA ILE A 107 -1.30 15.90 -3.59
C ILE A 107 -2.33 16.65 -4.43
N THR A 108 -1.96 17.05 -5.63
CA THR A 108 -2.89 17.63 -6.59
C THR A 108 -3.22 16.58 -7.64
N VAL A 109 -4.43 16.03 -7.56
CA VAL A 109 -5.01 15.13 -8.55
C VAL A 109 -6.09 15.89 -9.30
N ASN A 110 -6.10 15.81 -10.64
CA ASN A 110 -7.25 16.28 -11.40
C ASN A 110 -8.27 15.13 -11.50
N GLU A 111 -9.25 15.14 -10.62
CA GLU A 111 -10.27 14.09 -10.52
C GLU A 111 -11.23 14.04 -11.72
N GLU A 112 -11.24 15.05 -12.60
CA GLU A 112 -11.96 14.98 -13.87
C GLU A 112 -11.37 13.89 -14.77
N TYR A 113 -10.04 13.73 -14.74
CA TYR A 113 -9.31 12.84 -15.64
C TYR A 113 -8.72 11.62 -14.94
N ALA A 114 -8.28 11.75 -13.69
CA ALA A 114 -7.64 10.67 -12.94
C ALA A 114 -8.61 10.07 -11.90
N LYS A 115 -8.78 8.75 -11.90
CA LYS A 115 -9.66 8.02 -10.97
C LYS A 115 -8.91 7.07 -10.04
N SER A 116 -7.67 6.76 -10.37
CA SER A 116 -6.77 5.99 -9.51
C SER A 116 -5.31 6.27 -9.85
N PHE A 117 -4.40 5.85 -8.98
CA PHE A 117 -2.96 5.96 -9.19
C PHE A 117 -2.20 4.80 -8.55
N VAL A 118 -1.00 4.55 -9.07
CA VAL A 118 -0.05 3.57 -8.52
C VAL A 118 1.25 4.26 -8.18
N CYS A 119 1.75 4.04 -6.97
CA CYS A 119 3.03 4.56 -6.52
C CYS A 119 4.08 3.45 -6.44
N ILE A 120 5.28 3.75 -6.93
CA ILE A 120 6.45 2.85 -6.86
C ILE A 120 7.64 3.60 -6.24
N PRO A 121 8.55 2.92 -5.51
CA PRO A 121 9.69 3.57 -4.91
C PRO A 121 10.59 4.14 -6.01
N LYS A 122 11.12 5.35 -5.80
CA LYS A 122 12.17 5.90 -6.64
C LYS A 122 13.50 5.20 -6.32
N PRO A 123 14.28 4.81 -7.34
CA PRO A 123 15.61 4.25 -7.15
C PRO A 123 16.61 5.28 -6.58
#